data_AF-A0A356TK61-F1
#
_entry.id   AF-A0A356TK61-F1
#
_cell.length_a   1.000
_cell.length_b   1.000
_cell.length_c   1.000
_cell.angle_alpha   90.00
_cell.angle_beta   90.00
_cell.angle_gamma   90.00
#
_symmetry.space_group_name_H-M   'P 1'
#
loop_
_entity.id
_entity.type
_entity.pdbx_description
1 polymer ?
#
loop_
_entity_poly.entity_id
_entity_poly.type
_entity_poly.pdbx_seq_one_letter_code
_entity_poly.pdbx_strand_id
1 'polypeptide(L)'
;MAHHAARAFASVFTLVLTLAACSTGGGMPPGNPDGSVADAGPCENGRTYCEPGEVVARCLGGELVPEMTCTGDTVCAEGVGCVACRPDHYMCNGSDLYRCRADGSGYDIETSCAGDEVCSAAGRVGQCRGACEEAVSNRSNIGCEYWAVDLDNAYASGTLVSEDAYSEQYAVAIANPSDVTATVRVFVNDAPLGSAPVERQVFQGTVGPRDVLEISLDQREVDGPQTDNADTRGTWLSSHAYRITTNFPVVAYQFNPIVQSFSNDASLLIPASGLDG
;
A
#
# COMPACT_ATOMS: atom_id res chain seq x y z
N MET A 1 57.11 35.62 -4.30
CA MET A 1 56.49 36.26 -5.48
C MET A 1 55.12 35.61 -5.64
N ALA A 2 54.09 36.14 -4.98
CA ALA A 2 53.27 37.29 -5.38
C ALA A 2 52.10 36.87 -6.30
N HIS A 3 50.90 36.93 -5.70
CA HIS A 3 49.57 37.26 -6.25
C HIS A 3 49.01 36.50 -7.46
N HIS A 4 47.87 35.82 -7.26
CA HIS A 4 46.57 36.47 -7.45
C HIS A 4 45.42 35.64 -6.86
N ALA A 5 44.57 36.32 -6.08
CA ALA A 5 43.31 35.81 -5.56
C ALA A 5 42.17 36.16 -6.54
N ALA A 6 41.23 35.25 -6.75
CA ALA A 6 39.94 35.54 -7.35
C ALA A 6 38.84 34.93 -6.46
N ARG A 7 38.06 35.81 -5.83
CA ARG A 7 36.85 35.49 -5.07
C ARG A 7 35.68 35.42 -6.04
N ALA A 8 34.92 34.32 -6.03
CA ALA A 8 33.63 34.24 -6.69
C ALA A 8 32.51 34.37 -5.64
N PHE A 9 31.72 35.43 -5.78
CA PHE A 9 30.47 35.71 -5.08
C PHE A 9 29.32 35.37 -6.04
N ALA A 10 28.35 34.55 -5.63
CA ALA A 10 27.00 34.49 -6.22
C ALA A 10 26.10 33.70 -5.25
N SER A 11 25.40 34.37 -4.33
CA SER A 11 24.01 34.82 -4.47
C SER A 11 22.99 33.69 -4.32
N VAL A 12 22.58 33.47 -3.07
CA VAL A 12 21.45 32.63 -2.68
C VAL A 12 20.16 33.36 -3.04
N PHE A 13 19.36 32.76 -3.93
CA PHE A 13 18.05 33.26 -4.34
C PHE A 13 16.97 32.60 -3.47
N THR A 14 16.45 33.31 -2.49
CA THR A 14 15.35 32.84 -1.63
C THR A 14 14.02 33.15 -2.32
N LEU A 15 13.34 32.11 -2.81
CA LEU A 15 12.02 32.20 -3.42
C LEU A 15 10.94 32.26 -2.31
N VAL A 16 10.35 33.44 -2.09
CA VAL A 16 9.19 33.62 -1.22
C VAL A 16 7.93 33.41 -2.05
N LEU A 17 7.22 32.30 -1.80
CA LEU A 17 5.94 31.99 -2.44
C LEU A 17 4.80 32.59 -1.59
N THR A 18 4.22 33.70 -2.05
CA THR A 18 3.00 34.29 -1.46
C THR A 18 1.75 33.71 -2.13
N LEU A 19 1.00 32.88 -1.40
CA LEU A 19 -0.32 32.40 -1.82
C LEU A 19 -1.36 33.52 -1.62
N ALA A 20 -1.74 34.16 -2.72
CA ALA A 20 -2.90 35.03 -2.77
C ALA A 20 -4.17 34.17 -2.96
N ALA A 21 -5.00 34.08 -1.92
CA ALA A 21 -6.34 33.52 -2.02
C ALA A 21 -7.32 34.62 -2.49
N CYS A 22 -7.95 34.39 -3.65
CA CYS A 22 -9.14 35.14 -4.09
C CYS A 22 -10.28 34.14 -4.25
N SER A 23 -11.31 34.25 -3.40
CA SER A 23 -12.62 33.67 -3.68
C SER A 23 -13.72 34.60 -3.17
N THR A 24 -14.29 35.31 -4.13
CA THR A 24 -15.56 36.03 -4.24
C THR A 24 -16.53 36.01 -3.06
N GLY A 25 -16.90 37.22 -2.60
CA GLY A 25 -17.96 37.49 -1.64
C GLY A 25 -19.36 37.16 -2.18
N GLY A 26 -20.11 36.40 -1.38
CA GLY A 26 -21.56 36.23 -1.49
C GLY A 26 -22.27 37.16 -0.51
N GLY A 27 -23.32 37.83 -0.99
CA GLY A 27 -24.06 38.86 -0.25
C GLY A 27 -24.83 38.35 0.96
N MET A 28 -24.84 39.17 2.00
CA MET A 28 -25.66 39.04 3.21
C MET A 28 -27.14 39.31 2.87
N PRO A 29 -28.10 38.42 3.20
CA PRO A 29 -29.52 38.78 3.17
C PRO A 29 -29.88 39.66 4.39
N PRO A 30 -30.87 40.57 4.27
CA PRO A 30 -31.26 41.46 5.35
C PRO A 30 -31.88 40.69 6.52
N GLY A 31 -31.45 41.08 7.73
CA GLY A 31 -31.90 40.49 8.99
C GLY A 31 -33.40 40.69 9.21
N ASN A 32 -34.04 39.63 9.69
CA ASN A 32 -35.39 39.65 10.23
C ASN A 32 -35.32 40.14 11.69
N PRO A 33 -35.99 41.24 12.07
CA PRO A 33 -36.13 41.61 13.46
C PRO A 33 -37.39 40.92 13.99
N ASP A 34 -37.20 39.98 14.91
CA ASP A 34 -38.16 39.55 15.95
C ASP A 34 -38.07 38.05 16.20
N GLY A 35 -37.75 37.70 17.44
CA GLY A 35 -37.69 36.34 17.94
C GLY A 35 -36.30 36.01 18.47
N SER A 36 -36.08 36.33 19.73
CA SER A 36 -34.96 35.85 20.54
C SER A 36 -34.88 34.32 20.45
N VAL A 37 -34.10 33.80 19.51
CA VAL A 37 -33.30 32.62 19.79
C VAL A 37 -32.36 33.07 20.90
N ALA A 38 -32.56 32.54 22.11
CA ALA A 38 -31.47 32.51 23.06
C ALA A 38 -30.28 31.93 22.29
N ASP A 39 -29.20 32.70 22.18
CA ASP A 39 -27.90 32.18 21.74
C ASP A 39 -27.56 31.03 22.68
N ALA A 40 -28.05 29.83 22.35
CA ALA A 40 -27.34 28.62 22.69
C ALA A 40 -26.00 28.84 22.00
N GLY A 41 -24.98 29.23 22.76
CA GLY A 41 -23.64 29.40 22.24
C GLY A 41 -23.18 28.12 21.53
N PRO A 42 -21.94 28.08 21.00
CA PRO A 42 -21.40 26.94 20.23
C PRO A 42 -21.51 25.54 20.87
N CYS A 43 -21.98 25.43 22.11
CA CYS A 43 -22.05 24.21 22.88
C CYS A 43 -23.30 24.15 23.77
N GLU A 44 -23.70 22.93 24.15
CA GLU A 44 -24.78 22.70 25.11
C GLU A 44 -24.24 22.83 26.54
N ASN A 45 -24.81 23.76 27.32
CA ASN A 45 -24.35 24.05 28.68
C ASN A 45 -24.24 22.78 29.54
N GLY A 46 -23.09 22.61 30.19
CA GLY A 46 -22.78 21.46 31.05
C GLY A 46 -22.26 20.23 30.31
N ARG A 47 -22.27 20.19 28.96
CA ARG A 47 -21.62 19.11 28.22
C ARG A 47 -20.11 19.27 28.15
N THR A 48 -19.46 18.12 28.06
CA THR A 48 -18.03 17.97 27.84
C THR A 48 -17.73 17.83 26.35
N TYR A 49 -16.73 18.57 25.88
CA TYR A 49 -16.24 18.60 24.51
C TYR A 49 -14.73 18.37 24.46
N CYS A 50 -14.24 17.93 23.30
CA CYS A 50 -12.82 17.67 23.07
C CYS A 50 -12.24 18.69 22.09
N GLU A 51 -11.30 19.49 22.57
CA GLU A 51 -10.52 20.42 21.76
C GLU A 51 -9.23 19.77 21.24
N PRO A 52 -8.61 20.32 20.17
CA PRO A 52 -7.34 19.82 19.64
C PRO A 52 -6.26 19.69 20.73
N GLY A 53 -5.51 18.59 20.69
CA GLY A 53 -4.51 18.29 21.73
C GLY A 53 -5.07 17.52 22.93
N GLU A 54 -6.21 16.83 22.77
CA GLU A 54 -6.86 16.03 23.81
C GLU A 54 -7.22 16.86 25.06
N VAL A 55 -7.66 18.10 24.83
CA VAL A 55 -8.09 19.02 25.89
C VAL A 55 -9.58 18.83 26.12
N VAL A 56 -9.94 18.53 27.37
CA VAL A 56 -11.32 18.47 27.85
C VAL A 56 -11.79 19.89 28.12
N ALA A 57 -12.82 20.32 27.40
CA ALA A 57 -13.50 21.59 27.63
C ALA A 57 -14.93 21.34 28.12
N ARG A 58 -15.45 22.23 28.96
CA ARG A 58 -16.84 22.20 29.42
C ARG A 58 -17.56 23.44 28.93
N CYS A 59 -18.78 23.26 28.45
CA CYS A 59 -19.60 24.38 28.04
C CYS A 59 -20.18 25.13 29.24
N LEU A 60 -19.83 26.40 29.39
CA LEU A 60 -20.33 27.31 30.43
C LEU A 60 -20.86 28.59 29.80
N GLY A 61 -22.15 28.86 29.95
CA GLY A 61 -22.79 30.05 29.37
C GLY A 61 -22.73 30.11 27.83
N GLY A 62 -22.62 28.96 27.16
CA GLY A 62 -22.41 28.88 25.71
C GLY A 62 -20.96 29.03 25.26
N GLU A 63 -19.99 29.19 26.18
CA GLU A 63 -18.57 29.26 25.86
C GLU A 63 -17.88 27.95 26.26
N LEU A 64 -16.98 27.43 25.41
CA LEU A 64 -16.15 26.28 25.75
C LEU A 64 -15.00 26.75 26.65
N VAL A 65 -15.00 26.28 27.90
CA VAL A 65 -13.96 26.59 28.87
C VAL A 65 -13.07 25.36 29.05
N PRO A 66 -11.76 25.43 28.74
CA PRO A 66 -10.83 24.34 28.97
C PRO A 66 -10.73 23.99 30.46
N GLU A 67 -10.88 22.71 30.81
CA GLU A 67 -10.77 22.24 32.19
C GLU A 67 -9.43 21.54 32.45
N MET A 68 -9.10 20.55 31.61
CA MET A 68 -7.90 19.74 31.77
C MET A 68 -7.45 19.15 30.43
N THR A 69 -6.18 18.77 30.34
CA THR A 69 -5.65 18.02 29.21
C THR A 69 -5.52 16.55 29.60
N CYS A 70 -5.98 15.65 28.74
CA CYS A 70 -5.73 14.23 28.93
C CYS A 70 -4.23 13.97 28.77
N THR A 71 -3.64 13.24 29.71
CA THR A 71 -2.20 12.96 29.76
C THR A 71 -1.94 11.47 29.86
N GLY A 72 -0.72 11.04 29.55
CA GLY A 72 -0.38 9.62 29.43
C GLY A 72 -1.07 8.98 28.21
N ASP A 73 -1.59 7.77 28.38
CA ASP A 73 -2.24 6.99 27.31
C ASP A 73 -3.76 7.23 27.25
N THR A 74 -4.25 8.36 27.81
CA THR A 74 -5.68 8.70 27.79
C THR A 74 -6.02 9.66 26.66
N VAL A 75 -7.22 9.50 26.10
CA VAL A 75 -7.77 10.33 25.02
C VAL A 75 -9.05 11.01 25.51
N CYS A 76 -9.33 12.18 24.95
CA CYS A 76 -10.58 12.87 25.18
C CYS A 76 -11.70 12.21 24.35
N ALA A 77 -12.79 11.87 25.04
CA ALA A 77 -14.04 11.43 24.45
C ALA A 77 -15.16 12.42 24.74
N GLU A 78 -15.85 12.82 23.67
CA GLU A 78 -17.03 13.70 23.71
C GLU A 78 -18.05 13.22 24.73
N GLY A 79 -18.49 14.12 25.61
CA GLY A 79 -19.46 13.82 26.67
C GLY A 79 -18.95 12.95 27.83
N VAL A 80 -17.70 12.48 27.82
CA VAL A 80 -17.14 11.62 28.87
C VAL A 80 -15.91 12.25 29.54
N GLY A 81 -15.01 12.87 28.77
CA GLY A 81 -13.73 13.39 29.25
C GLY A 81 -12.57 12.43 28.98
N CYS A 82 -11.58 12.39 29.88
CA CYS A 82 -10.39 11.56 29.68
C CYS A 82 -10.68 10.08 29.95
N VAL A 83 -10.49 9.27 28.93
CA VAL A 83 -10.74 7.83 28.91
C VAL A 83 -9.56 7.09 28.29
N ALA A 84 -9.45 5.78 28.48
CA ALA A 84 -8.38 4.99 27.87
C ALA A 84 -8.57 4.87 26.34
N CYS A 85 -9.81 4.87 25.87
CA CYS A 85 -10.15 4.83 24.45
C CYS A 85 -11.48 5.52 24.18
N ARG A 86 -11.70 5.97 22.94
CA ARG A 86 -12.97 6.57 22.54
C ARG A 86 -14.06 5.50 22.50
N PRO A 87 -15.20 5.66 23.20
CA PRO A 87 -16.27 4.66 23.22
C PRO A 87 -16.70 4.20 21.83
N ASP A 88 -16.91 2.90 21.67
CA ASP A 88 -17.31 2.24 20.41
C ASP A 88 -16.30 2.37 19.26
N HIS A 89 -15.09 2.88 19.50
CA HIS A 89 -14.04 2.83 18.49
C HIS A 89 -13.42 1.44 18.41
N TYR A 90 -12.99 1.08 17.21
CA TYR A 90 -12.28 -0.15 16.93
C TYR A 90 -10.78 0.08 16.83
N MET A 91 -10.03 -0.97 17.16
CA MET A 91 -8.59 -1.03 17.03
C MET A 91 -8.18 -2.44 16.61
N CYS A 92 -7.12 -2.56 15.82
CA CYS A 92 -6.53 -3.84 15.48
C CYS A 92 -5.30 -4.13 16.33
N ASN A 93 -5.17 -5.36 16.81
CA ASN A 93 -3.93 -5.88 17.38
C ASN A 93 -3.65 -7.24 16.73
N GLY A 94 -2.73 -7.26 15.76
CA GLY A 94 -2.57 -8.40 14.87
C GLY A 94 -3.84 -8.65 14.04
N SER A 95 -4.34 -9.89 14.04
CA SER A 95 -5.59 -10.29 13.40
C SER A 95 -6.84 -10.05 14.25
N ASP A 96 -6.68 -9.58 15.49
CA ASP A 96 -7.77 -9.43 16.43
C ASP A 96 -8.34 -8.00 16.35
N LEU A 97 -9.66 -7.94 16.18
CA LEU A 97 -10.44 -6.71 16.19
C LEU A 97 -10.94 -6.46 17.61
N TYR A 98 -10.54 -5.33 18.16
CA TYR A 98 -10.95 -4.87 19.47
C TYR A 98 -11.95 -3.73 19.35
N ARG A 99 -12.91 -3.68 20.29
CA ARG A 99 -13.87 -2.59 20.43
C ARG A 99 -13.73 -1.95 21.81
N CYS A 100 -13.66 -0.62 21.84
CA CYS A 100 -13.63 0.14 23.09
C CYS A 100 -15.00 0.06 23.77
N ARG A 101 -15.01 -0.26 25.07
CA ARG A 101 -16.22 -0.30 25.88
C ARG A 101 -16.92 1.05 25.87
N ALA A 102 -18.24 1.03 26.07
CA ALA A 102 -19.08 2.24 26.10
C ALA A 102 -18.65 3.26 27.20
N ASP A 103 -17.98 2.79 28.25
CA ASP A 103 -17.46 3.62 29.34
C ASP A 103 -16.04 4.16 29.08
N GLY A 104 -15.41 3.79 27.96
CA GLY A 104 -14.05 4.21 27.62
C GLY A 104 -12.96 3.60 28.51
N SER A 105 -13.29 2.61 29.36
CA SER A 105 -12.34 2.02 30.32
C SER A 105 -11.27 1.14 29.68
N GLY A 106 -11.49 0.69 28.43
CA GLY A 106 -10.55 -0.13 27.70
C GLY A 106 -11.19 -0.87 26.53
N TYR A 107 -10.36 -1.68 25.86
CA TYR A 107 -10.74 -2.49 24.71
C TYR A 107 -11.07 -3.93 25.11
N ASP A 108 -12.14 -4.48 24.54
CA ASP A 108 -12.45 -5.90 24.55
C ASP A 108 -12.29 -6.47 23.14
N ILE A 109 -11.95 -7.76 23.05
CA ILE A 109 -11.92 -8.45 21.75
C ILE A 109 -13.36 -8.62 21.24
N GLU A 110 -13.63 -8.11 20.04
CA GLU A 110 -14.92 -8.27 19.36
C GLU A 110 -14.90 -9.53 18.51
N THR A 111 -13.82 -9.72 17.73
CA THR A 111 -13.62 -10.91 16.89
C THR A 111 -12.15 -11.09 16.53
N SER A 112 -11.78 -12.30 16.11
CA SER A 112 -10.48 -12.64 15.54
C SER A 112 -10.66 -12.98 14.07
N CYS A 113 -9.99 -12.24 13.17
CA CYS A 113 -10.01 -12.52 11.74
C CYS A 113 -9.27 -13.82 11.45
N ALA A 114 -9.78 -14.62 10.51
CA ALA A 114 -9.27 -15.95 10.24
C ALA A 114 -9.15 -16.23 8.74
N GLY A 115 -8.38 -17.26 8.39
CA GLY A 115 -8.14 -17.61 6.99
C GLY A 115 -7.40 -16.51 6.25
N ASP A 116 -8.02 -15.98 5.20
CA ASP A 116 -7.43 -14.99 4.31
C ASP A 116 -7.82 -13.54 4.69
N GLU A 117 -8.30 -13.33 5.91
CA GLU A 117 -8.76 -12.03 6.40
C GLU A 117 -7.71 -11.31 7.27
N VAL A 118 -7.75 -9.98 7.24
CA VAL A 118 -7.00 -9.07 8.10
C VAL A 118 -7.94 -8.15 8.86
N CYS A 119 -7.49 -7.71 10.04
CA CYS A 119 -8.20 -6.70 10.79
C CYS A 119 -8.04 -5.33 10.11
N SER A 120 -9.15 -4.65 9.87
CA SER A 120 -9.18 -3.26 9.41
C SER A 120 -10.06 -2.44 10.35
N ALA A 121 -9.50 -1.38 10.93
CA ALA A 121 -10.18 -0.51 11.89
C ALA A 121 -9.92 0.97 11.59
N ALA A 122 -11.00 1.75 11.49
CA ALA A 122 -10.98 3.19 11.27
C ALA A 122 -12.08 3.85 12.10
N GLY A 123 -11.71 4.36 13.29
CA GLY A 123 -12.66 5.01 14.19
C GLY A 123 -13.76 4.03 14.64
N ARG A 124 -15.02 4.30 14.29
CA ARG A 124 -16.17 3.45 14.64
C ARG A 124 -16.49 2.36 13.60
N VAL A 125 -15.65 2.19 12.60
CA VAL A 125 -15.78 1.14 11.60
C VAL A 125 -14.65 0.13 11.84
N GLY A 126 -15.01 -1.09 12.19
CA GLY A 126 -14.07 -2.20 12.38
C GLY A 126 -14.65 -3.46 11.78
N GLN A 127 -13.86 -4.16 10.97
CA GLN A 127 -14.28 -5.42 10.35
C GLN A 127 -13.08 -6.26 9.93
N CYS A 128 -13.30 -7.56 9.79
CA CYS A 128 -12.39 -8.44 9.07
C CYS A 128 -12.60 -8.24 7.57
N ARG A 129 -11.51 -8.02 6.83
CA ARG A 129 -11.53 -7.83 5.37
C ARG A 129 -10.62 -8.85 4.72
N GLY A 130 -10.93 -9.24 3.48
CA GLY A 130 -10.01 -10.05 2.68
C GLY A 130 -8.66 -9.33 2.55
N ALA A 131 -7.58 -10.02 2.91
CA ALA A 131 -6.23 -9.45 2.93
C ALA A 131 -5.84 -8.89 1.55
N CYS A 132 -6.22 -9.57 0.48
CA CYS A 132 -6.00 -9.13 -0.88
C CYS A 132 -6.81 -7.88 -1.27
N GLU A 133 -8.04 -7.75 -0.78
CA GLU A 133 -8.87 -6.56 -1.03
C GLU A 133 -8.32 -5.32 -0.31
N GLU A 134 -7.84 -5.52 0.93
CA GLU A 134 -7.18 -4.45 1.68
C GLU A 134 -5.86 -4.03 1.02
N ALA A 135 -5.08 -5.00 0.49
CA ALA A 135 -3.84 -4.72 -0.23
C ALA A 135 -4.07 -3.91 -1.51
N VAL A 136 -5.15 -4.20 -2.26
CA VAL A 136 -5.56 -3.41 -3.44
C VAL A 136 -5.79 -1.94 -3.05
N SER A 137 -6.48 -1.69 -1.93
CA SER A 137 -6.80 -0.34 -1.47
C SER A 137 -5.55 0.47 -1.10
N ASN A 138 -4.50 -0.18 -0.62
CA ASN A 138 -3.26 0.47 -0.19
C ASN A 138 -2.29 0.82 -1.34
N ARG A 139 -2.51 0.31 -2.56
CA ARG A 139 -1.71 0.61 -3.77
C ARG A 139 -0.20 0.57 -3.54
N SER A 140 0.28 -0.52 -2.96
CA SER A 140 1.71 -0.75 -2.70
C SER A 140 2.30 -1.81 -3.64
N ASN A 141 3.58 -2.16 -3.47
CA ASN A 141 4.18 -3.33 -4.12
C ASN A 141 3.75 -4.68 -3.51
N ILE A 142 2.92 -4.65 -2.45
CA ILE A 142 2.33 -5.82 -1.81
C ILE A 142 0.93 -6.05 -2.38
N GLY A 143 0.68 -7.25 -2.91
CA GLY A 143 -0.57 -7.62 -3.55
C GLY A 143 -0.74 -9.12 -3.71
N CYS A 144 -1.78 -9.53 -4.42
CA CYS A 144 -2.14 -10.94 -4.59
C CYS A 144 -2.19 -11.42 -6.03
N GLU A 145 -1.97 -10.55 -7.00
CA GLU A 145 -1.88 -10.91 -8.41
C GLU A 145 -0.72 -10.18 -9.07
N TYR A 146 0.13 -10.94 -9.75
CA TYR A 146 1.32 -10.45 -10.46
C TYR A 146 1.42 -11.07 -11.84
N TRP A 147 2.08 -10.36 -12.75
CA TRP A 147 2.40 -10.84 -14.08
C TRP A 147 3.90 -10.79 -14.27
N ALA A 148 4.53 -11.96 -14.36
CA ALA A 148 5.96 -12.09 -14.61
C ALA A 148 6.20 -12.39 -16.09
N VAL A 149 7.23 -11.78 -16.65
CA VAL A 149 7.57 -11.91 -18.07
C VAL A 149 9.04 -12.30 -18.20
N ASP A 150 9.27 -13.36 -18.96
CA ASP A 150 10.59 -13.80 -19.35
C ASP A 150 11.08 -12.90 -20.49
N LEU A 151 12.09 -12.08 -20.19
CA LEU A 151 12.56 -11.01 -21.07
C LEU A 151 13.83 -11.46 -21.79
N ASP A 152 14.11 -10.89 -22.97
CA ASP A 152 15.36 -11.20 -23.66
C ASP A 152 16.59 -10.87 -22.80
N ASN A 153 17.65 -11.68 -22.95
CA ASN A 153 18.88 -11.56 -22.19
C ASN A 153 20.12 -11.88 -23.03
N ALA A 154 21.31 -11.65 -22.47
CA ALA A 154 22.57 -11.72 -23.19
C ALA A 154 22.83 -13.12 -23.78
N TYR A 155 22.89 -13.17 -25.10
CA TYR A 155 23.48 -14.23 -25.88
C TYR A 155 24.63 -13.67 -26.72
N ALA A 156 25.82 -14.25 -26.61
CA ALA A 156 26.96 -13.86 -27.42
C ALA A 156 27.85 -15.06 -27.74
N SER A 157 27.93 -15.43 -29.02
CA SER A 157 28.80 -16.50 -29.50
C SER A 157 29.85 -15.95 -30.46
N GLY A 158 31.13 -16.05 -30.07
CA GLY A 158 32.27 -15.59 -30.86
C GLY A 158 33.59 -16.25 -30.46
N THR A 159 34.67 -15.95 -31.19
CA THR A 159 35.97 -16.62 -30.99
C THR A 159 36.60 -16.38 -29.60
N LEU A 160 36.24 -15.29 -28.93
CA LEU A 160 36.83 -14.86 -27.66
C LEU A 160 35.82 -14.76 -26.51
N VAL A 161 34.53 -14.96 -26.80
CA VAL A 161 33.41 -14.75 -25.88
C VAL A 161 32.34 -15.80 -26.18
N SER A 162 31.84 -16.46 -25.13
CA SER A 162 30.80 -17.48 -25.21
C SER A 162 29.87 -17.28 -24.02
N GLU A 163 28.84 -16.47 -24.20
CA GLU A 163 27.84 -16.15 -23.19
C GLU A 163 26.46 -16.66 -23.63
N ASP A 164 25.75 -17.25 -22.69
CA ASP A 164 24.44 -17.87 -22.93
C ASP A 164 23.51 -17.67 -21.71
N ALA A 165 23.51 -16.45 -21.15
CA ALA A 165 22.64 -16.10 -20.03
C ALA A 165 21.16 -16.23 -20.40
N TYR A 166 20.86 -16.06 -21.68
CA TYR A 166 19.55 -16.31 -22.29
C TYR A 166 18.99 -17.71 -21.99
N SER A 167 19.79 -18.78 -22.06
CA SER A 167 19.28 -20.15 -21.89
C SER A 167 19.24 -20.62 -20.43
N GLU A 168 19.60 -19.73 -19.50
CA GLU A 168 19.69 -20.05 -18.09
C GLU A 168 18.34 -19.91 -17.38
N GLN A 169 18.29 -20.35 -16.11
CA GLN A 169 17.04 -20.54 -15.40
C GLN A 169 16.32 -19.20 -15.09
N TYR A 170 15.21 -18.95 -15.79
CA TYR A 170 14.22 -17.94 -15.38
C TYR A 170 13.51 -18.38 -14.09
N ALA A 171 13.28 -17.45 -13.17
CA ALA A 171 12.60 -17.77 -11.92
C ALA A 171 11.86 -16.56 -11.34
N VAL A 172 10.92 -16.85 -10.45
CA VAL A 172 10.30 -15.84 -9.60
C VAL A 172 10.54 -16.17 -8.13
N ALA A 173 10.75 -15.14 -7.31
CA ALA A 173 10.79 -15.27 -5.86
C ALA A 173 9.58 -14.57 -5.26
N ILE A 174 8.85 -15.29 -4.41
CA ILE A 174 7.67 -14.81 -3.72
C ILE A 174 8.02 -14.64 -2.25
N ALA A 175 8.13 -13.39 -1.81
CA ALA A 175 8.40 -13.03 -0.43
C ALA A 175 7.08 -12.80 0.32
N ASN A 176 6.91 -13.46 1.46
CA ASN A 176 5.75 -13.30 2.31
C ASN A 176 6.10 -12.43 3.52
N PRO A 177 5.71 -11.14 3.53
CA PRO A 177 5.98 -10.26 4.65
C PRO A 177 5.04 -10.50 5.83
N SER A 178 4.02 -11.35 5.69
CA SER A 178 3.01 -11.56 6.73
C SER A 178 3.39 -12.65 7.74
N ASP A 179 2.58 -12.78 8.78
CA ASP A 179 2.69 -13.85 9.77
C ASP A 179 1.80 -15.08 9.44
N VAL A 180 1.18 -15.09 8.25
CA VAL A 180 0.27 -16.13 7.77
C VAL A 180 0.90 -16.85 6.58
N THR A 181 0.73 -18.17 6.47
CA THR A 181 1.21 -18.92 5.29
C THR A 181 0.37 -18.56 4.07
N ALA A 182 1.00 -18.15 2.97
CA ALA A 182 0.32 -17.86 1.72
C ALA A 182 0.43 -19.05 0.75
N THR A 183 -0.67 -19.39 0.08
CA THR A 183 -0.73 -20.30 -1.05
C THR A 183 -0.45 -19.54 -2.33
N VAL A 184 0.49 -20.03 -3.13
CA VAL A 184 0.90 -19.46 -4.41
C VAL A 184 0.47 -20.39 -5.53
N ARG A 185 -0.10 -19.83 -6.60
CA ARG A 185 -0.40 -20.54 -7.85
C ARG A 185 0.12 -19.74 -9.03
N VAL A 186 0.73 -20.43 -9.99
CA VAL A 186 1.24 -19.84 -11.23
C VAL A 186 0.53 -20.47 -12.42
N PHE A 187 0.09 -19.62 -13.34
CA PHE A 187 -0.64 -20.00 -14.54
C PHE A 187 0.05 -19.44 -15.79
N VAL A 188 -0.13 -20.13 -16.91
CA VAL A 188 0.19 -19.64 -18.25
C VAL A 188 -1.07 -19.60 -19.10
N ASN A 189 -1.07 -18.76 -20.13
CA ASN A 189 -2.11 -18.73 -21.14
C ASN A 189 -1.64 -19.43 -22.42
N ASP A 190 -2.19 -20.62 -22.70
CA ASP A 190 -1.88 -21.41 -23.89
C ASP A 190 -2.78 -21.06 -25.09
N ALA A 191 -3.69 -20.08 -24.95
CA ALA A 191 -4.54 -19.65 -26.06
C ALA A 191 -3.75 -18.91 -27.15
N PRO A 192 -4.12 -19.06 -28.43
CA PRO A 192 -3.65 -18.17 -29.48
C PRO A 192 -4.00 -16.71 -29.16
N LEU A 193 -3.15 -15.79 -29.62
CA LEU A 193 -3.37 -14.35 -29.50
C LEU A 193 -4.77 -13.95 -29.97
N GLY A 194 -5.43 -13.09 -29.18
CA GLY A 194 -6.78 -12.60 -29.46
C GLY A 194 -7.90 -13.61 -29.21
N SER A 195 -7.60 -14.85 -28.83
CA SER A 195 -8.59 -15.83 -28.40
C SER A 195 -8.87 -15.71 -26.90
N ALA A 196 -9.98 -16.31 -26.46
CA ALA A 196 -10.26 -16.44 -25.03
C ALA A 196 -9.11 -17.18 -24.32
N PRO A 197 -8.63 -16.72 -23.15
CA PRO A 197 -7.53 -17.37 -22.45
C PRO A 197 -7.82 -18.85 -22.14
N VAL A 198 -6.80 -19.68 -22.32
CA VAL A 198 -6.78 -21.09 -21.91
C VAL A 198 -5.73 -21.20 -20.83
N GLU A 199 -6.16 -21.00 -19.59
CA GLU A 199 -5.27 -20.98 -18.44
C GLU A 199 -4.89 -22.41 -18.03
N ARG A 200 -3.59 -22.64 -17.88
CA ARG A 200 -3.05 -23.88 -17.32
C ARG A 200 -2.19 -23.55 -16.12
N GLN A 201 -2.49 -24.16 -14.98
CA GLN A 201 -1.65 -24.06 -13.79
C GLN A 201 -0.33 -24.83 -14.03
N VAL A 202 0.79 -24.15 -13.87
CA VAL A 202 2.14 -24.71 -14.01
C VAL A 202 2.81 -24.96 -12.67
N PHE A 203 2.36 -24.27 -11.62
CA PHE A 203 2.90 -24.42 -10.27
C PHE A 203 1.84 -24.20 -9.20
N GLN A 204 1.99 -24.91 -8.08
CA GLN A 204 1.28 -24.65 -6.83
C GLN A 204 2.19 -24.95 -5.65
N GLY A 205 2.24 -24.03 -4.69
CA GLY A 205 3.06 -24.17 -3.48
C GLY A 205 2.58 -23.25 -2.36
N THR A 206 3.35 -23.22 -1.28
CA THR A 206 3.08 -22.35 -0.13
C THR A 206 4.37 -21.66 0.31
N VAL A 207 4.25 -20.41 0.74
CA VAL A 207 5.35 -19.65 1.35
C VAL A 207 5.00 -19.36 2.81
N GLY A 208 5.91 -19.73 3.71
CA GLY A 208 5.72 -19.58 5.15
C GLY A 208 5.68 -18.12 5.61
N PRO A 209 5.33 -17.87 6.87
CA PRO A 209 5.46 -16.55 7.50
C PRO A 209 6.89 -16.02 7.41
N ARG A 210 7.06 -14.75 7.01
CA ARG A 210 8.37 -14.08 6.93
C ARG A 210 9.41 -14.84 6.09
N ASP A 211 8.94 -15.58 5.09
CA ASP A 211 9.75 -16.49 4.28
C ASP A 211 9.74 -16.11 2.80
N VAL A 212 10.60 -16.76 2.01
CA VAL A 212 10.69 -16.58 0.57
C VAL A 212 10.61 -17.92 -0.13
N LEU A 213 9.73 -18.01 -1.14
CA LEU A 213 9.61 -19.17 -2.03
C LEU A 213 10.22 -18.84 -3.39
N GLU A 214 11.27 -19.55 -3.77
CA GLU A 214 11.81 -19.54 -5.13
C GLU A 214 11.06 -20.54 -6.02
N ILE A 215 10.71 -20.11 -7.23
CA ILE A 215 9.99 -20.91 -8.22
C ILE A 215 10.74 -20.81 -9.55
N SER A 216 11.44 -21.89 -9.92
CA SER A 216 11.98 -22.07 -11.26
C SER A 216 10.83 -22.27 -12.26
N LEU A 217 10.82 -21.50 -13.33
CA LEU A 217 9.79 -21.53 -14.37
C LEU A 217 10.43 -21.82 -15.72
N ASP A 218 9.68 -22.49 -16.60
CA ASP A 218 10.16 -22.77 -17.94
C ASP A 218 10.36 -21.48 -18.74
N GLN A 219 11.28 -21.51 -19.70
CA GLN A 219 11.52 -20.37 -20.57
C GLN A 219 10.28 -20.05 -21.44
N ARG A 220 9.88 -18.79 -21.50
CA ARG A 220 8.72 -18.26 -22.24
C ARG A 220 9.00 -16.85 -22.78
N GLU A 221 10.14 -16.70 -23.44
CA GLU A 221 10.66 -15.44 -23.95
C GLU A 221 9.70 -14.64 -24.83
N VAL A 222 9.88 -13.31 -24.78
CA VAL A 222 9.12 -12.32 -25.56
C VAL A 222 9.69 -12.04 -26.95
N ASP A 223 10.66 -12.83 -27.41
CA ASP A 223 11.32 -12.59 -28.71
C ASP A 223 10.81 -13.51 -29.85
N GLY A 224 9.88 -14.41 -29.53
CA GLY A 224 9.27 -15.32 -30.50
C GLY A 224 9.67 -16.78 -30.30
N PRO A 225 9.05 -17.71 -31.05
CA PRO A 225 9.52 -19.08 -31.10
C PRO A 225 10.95 -19.12 -31.65
N GLN A 226 11.85 -19.78 -30.91
CA GLN A 226 13.22 -20.10 -31.30
C GLN A 226 13.23 -20.93 -32.60
N THR A 227 13.23 -20.26 -33.74
CA THR A 227 13.60 -20.89 -35.02
C THR A 227 15.11 -20.76 -35.18
N ASP A 228 15.83 -21.77 -34.72
CA ASP A 228 17.15 -22.21 -35.18
C ASP A 228 18.34 -21.24 -34.94
N ASN A 229 18.09 -20.00 -34.52
CA ASN A 229 19.10 -18.98 -34.22
C ASN A 229 18.70 -18.24 -32.94
N ALA A 230 19.42 -18.49 -31.85
CA ALA A 230 19.15 -18.00 -30.49
C ALA A 230 19.33 -16.47 -30.28
N ASP A 231 19.30 -15.67 -31.34
CA ASP A 231 19.36 -14.20 -31.29
C ASP A 231 18.53 -13.64 -32.44
N THR A 232 17.21 -13.67 -32.28
CA THR A 232 16.35 -12.77 -33.05
C THR A 232 15.95 -11.62 -32.15
N ARG A 233 16.83 -10.61 -32.00
CA ARG A 233 16.48 -9.30 -31.41
C ARG A 233 15.05 -8.91 -31.81
N GLY A 234 14.12 -8.97 -30.86
CA GLY A 234 12.71 -8.93 -31.17
C GLY A 234 11.87 -8.23 -30.13
N THR A 235 10.62 -7.95 -30.50
CA THR A 235 9.53 -7.81 -29.55
C THR A 235 8.37 -8.60 -30.14
N TRP A 236 7.85 -9.55 -29.39
CA TRP A 236 6.78 -10.43 -29.84
C TRP A 236 5.54 -10.17 -29.01
N LEU A 237 4.45 -9.85 -29.70
CA LEU A 237 3.14 -9.87 -29.07
C LEU A 237 2.78 -11.35 -28.80
N SER A 238 2.73 -11.77 -27.55
CA SER A 238 2.47 -13.17 -27.15
C SER A 238 1.62 -13.24 -25.87
N SER A 239 1.11 -14.43 -25.56
CA SER A 239 0.44 -14.75 -24.28
C SER A 239 1.39 -15.41 -23.28
N HIS A 240 2.69 -15.14 -23.40
CA HIS A 240 3.73 -15.91 -22.71
C HIS A 240 3.96 -15.52 -21.25
N ALA A 241 3.33 -14.46 -20.75
CA ALA A 241 3.42 -14.06 -19.36
C ALA A 241 2.94 -15.16 -18.39
N TYR A 242 3.57 -15.19 -17.21
CA TYR A 242 3.15 -15.99 -16.07
C TYR A 242 2.23 -15.16 -15.17
N ARG A 243 0.99 -15.63 -14.99
CA ARG A 243 0.06 -15.06 -14.02
C ARG A 243 0.27 -15.74 -12.67
N ILE A 244 0.63 -14.97 -11.65
CA ILE A 244 0.86 -15.44 -10.30
C ILE A 244 -0.29 -14.94 -9.44
N THR A 245 -0.92 -15.84 -8.69
CA THR A 245 -2.00 -15.49 -7.75
C THR A 245 -1.70 -16.05 -6.37
N THR A 246 -2.06 -15.29 -5.33
CA THR A 246 -1.98 -15.71 -3.93
C THR A 246 -3.28 -15.46 -3.18
N ASN A 247 -3.50 -16.17 -2.07
CA ASN A 247 -4.63 -15.94 -1.17
C ASN A 247 -4.34 -14.88 -0.10
N PHE A 248 -3.06 -14.54 0.12
CA PHE A 248 -2.62 -13.53 1.07
C PHE A 248 -1.57 -12.61 0.42
N PRO A 249 -1.51 -11.32 0.75
CA PRO A 249 -0.59 -10.38 0.12
C PRO A 249 0.88 -10.77 0.28
N VAL A 250 1.59 -10.81 -0.84
CA VAL A 250 3.03 -11.12 -0.94
C VAL A 250 3.75 -9.99 -1.66
N VAL A 251 5.06 -10.11 -1.85
CA VAL A 251 5.86 -9.33 -2.80
C VAL A 251 6.50 -10.29 -3.78
N ALA A 252 6.44 -10.00 -5.08
CA ALA A 252 7.02 -10.86 -6.10
C ALA A 252 8.20 -10.18 -6.82
N TYR A 253 9.25 -10.96 -7.07
CA TYR A 253 10.42 -10.58 -7.85
C TYR A 253 10.58 -11.57 -8.99
N GLN A 254 11.03 -11.10 -10.16
CA GLN A 254 11.47 -11.96 -11.24
C GLN A 254 12.98 -11.87 -11.42
N PHE A 255 13.58 -12.99 -11.81
CA PHE A 255 15.00 -13.16 -12.10
C PHE A 255 15.18 -13.69 -13.50
N ASN A 256 16.11 -13.07 -14.23
CA ASN A 256 16.45 -13.44 -15.58
C ASN A 256 17.97 -13.35 -15.77
N PRO A 257 18.71 -14.45 -15.64
CA PRO A 257 18.36 -15.66 -14.90
C PRO A 257 18.58 -15.51 -13.38
N ILE A 258 18.16 -16.51 -12.59
CA ILE A 258 18.41 -16.55 -11.13
C ILE A 258 19.82 -17.01 -10.76
N VAL A 259 20.46 -17.76 -11.66
CA VAL A 259 21.83 -18.23 -11.46
C VAL A 259 22.82 -17.11 -11.73
N GLN A 260 23.99 -17.20 -11.11
CA GLN A 260 25.07 -16.24 -11.38
C GLN A 260 25.59 -16.48 -12.80
N SER A 261 25.32 -15.53 -13.67
CA SER A 261 25.75 -15.53 -15.07
C SER A 261 26.55 -14.29 -15.44
N PHE A 262 26.90 -14.19 -16.73
CA PHE A 262 27.47 -13.00 -17.33
C PHE A 262 26.53 -11.78 -17.26
N SER A 263 25.23 -12.02 -17.42
CA SER A 263 24.16 -11.04 -17.22
C SER A 263 23.11 -11.66 -16.31
N ASN A 264 22.74 -10.97 -15.22
CA ASN A 264 21.68 -11.39 -14.33
C ASN A 264 20.84 -10.18 -13.89
N ASP A 265 19.57 -10.19 -14.27
CA ASP A 265 18.63 -9.13 -13.93
C ASP A 265 17.65 -9.60 -12.85
N ALA A 266 17.30 -8.68 -11.95
CA ALA A 266 16.26 -8.85 -10.97
C ALA A 266 15.33 -7.65 -10.96
N SER A 267 14.03 -7.89 -11.08
CA SER A 267 13.02 -6.84 -11.10
C SER A 267 11.93 -7.11 -10.07
N LEU A 268 11.54 -6.06 -9.34
CA LEU A 268 10.34 -6.07 -8.52
C LEU A 268 9.12 -6.06 -9.43
N LEU A 269 8.19 -7.01 -9.23
CA LEU A 269 6.91 -6.99 -9.92
C LEU A 269 5.93 -6.06 -9.20
N ILE A 270 5.25 -5.22 -9.98
CA ILE A 270 4.15 -4.41 -9.49
C ILE A 270 2.88 -5.27 -9.53
N PRO A 271 2.10 -5.34 -8.44
CA PRO A 271 0.85 -6.10 -8.45
C PRO A 271 -0.14 -5.49 -9.45
N ALA A 272 -1.07 -6.28 -9.96
CA ALA A 272 -2.09 -5.82 -10.90
C ALA A 272 -2.89 -4.60 -10.37
N SER A 273 -3.13 -4.55 -9.06
CA SER A 273 -3.78 -3.44 -8.35
C SER A 273 -2.95 -2.15 -8.26
N GLY A 274 -1.68 -2.18 -8.66
CA GLY A 274 -0.83 -0.99 -8.79
C GLY A 274 -0.84 -0.41 -10.21
N LEU A 275 -1.49 -1.09 -11.17
CA LEU A 275 -1.49 -0.74 -12.59
C LEU A 275 -2.84 -0.17 -13.07
N ASP A 276 -3.88 -0.16 -12.24
CA ASP A 276 -5.26 0.23 -12.55
C ASP A 276 -5.54 1.75 -12.36
N GLY A 277 -4.54 2.59 -12.65
CA GLY A 277 -4.58 4.05 -12.52
C GLY A 277 -5.35 4.79 -13.60
#